data_AF-A0A663MNT0-F1
#
_entry.id   AF-A0A663MNT0-F1
#
_cell.length_a   1.000
_cell.length_b   1.000
_cell.length_c   1.000
_cell.angle_alpha   90.00
_cell.angle_beta   90.00
_cell.angle_gamma   90.00
#
_symmetry.space_group_name_H-M   'P 1'
#
loop_
_entity.id
_entity.type
_entity.pdbx_description
1 polymer ?
#
loop_
_entity_poly.entity_id
_entity_poly.type
_entity_poly.pdbx_seq_one_letter_code
_entity_poly.pdbx_strand_id
1 'polypeptide(L)'
;TSTHLKPASAGSRAGSPRGVHPPETPRPGFSPRVRPHAKRAPLLVRRGDPGYYAGLFSTADFEAALRGGEVHFGTHLDVTSYAEGVRETHNPSGRALPAVVWDFYQNGCSLRLLSPQTFSPTVWHFLSILQEHFGSMAGANTYLTPPGTQGFAPHYDDIEAFVLQLEGKKHWRVYSPRTDAEVLPQFSSANLTQAELGEPVLEAVLEAGDLLYFPRGFIHQGDCLPDAHSLHITVSSYQRNSWGDLLEKLLPAALQMALEEDVEYRQGLPMDYLGYMGVANSDARDALLTQSEKAQNTEVRLLRHGVIRLCNEEAGVMLYYTTENSRVYHKEEPKFLEIDPEYTDSIEFLLSSYPNHVSVNTLPCETLEDKISLATLLFEKGILTTKKPLVQV
;
A
#
# COMPACT_ATOMS: atom_id res chain seq x y z
N THR A 1 -23.12 23.85 74.32
CA THR A 1 -24.58 23.60 74.32
C THR A 1 -24.93 22.78 73.08
N SER A 2 -26.06 22.07 73.09
CA SER A 2 -26.41 21.05 72.06
C SER A 2 -27.34 21.59 70.97
N THR A 3 -27.65 20.72 69.99
CA THR A 3 -28.63 20.85 68.88
C THR A 3 -28.21 21.75 67.71
N HIS A 4 -28.64 21.53 66.45
CA HIS A 4 -29.58 20.54 65.88
C HIS A 4 -28.97 19.74 64.69
N LEU A 5 -29.73 18.78 64.11
CA LEU A 5 -29.31 17.82 63.09
C LEU A 5 -30.42 17.62 62.02
N LYS A 6 -30.05 17.11 60.82
CA LYS A 6 -30.87 16.76 59.62
C LYS A 6 -31.16 17.92 58.62
N PRO A 7 -31.43 17.60 57.33
CA PRO A 7 -30.75 16.61 56.47
C PRO A 7 -30.43 17.18 55.05
N ALA A 8 -29.90 16.35 54.16
CA ALA A 8 -29.53 16.73 52.80
C ALA A 8 -30.71 16.82 51.80
N SER A 9 -30.52 17.59 50.73
CA SER A 9 -31.31 17.56 49.49
C SER A 9 -30.38 17.42 48.28
N ALA A 10 -30.85 16.74 47.22
CA ALA A 10 -30.05 16.50 46.02
C ALA A 10 -30.05 17.71 45.08
N GLY A 11 -28.88 18.06 44.54
CA GLY A 11 -28.71 19.11 43.54
C GLY A 11 -28.06 18.56 42.26
N SER A 12 -28.74 18.70 41.12
CA SER A 12 -28.24 18.28 39.82
C SER A 12 -27.08 19.18 39.34
N ARG A 13 -25.95 18.57 38.97
CA ARG A 13 -24.89 19.27 38.23
C ARG A 13 -25.08 19.05 36.73
N ALA A 14 -25.46 20.10 36.02
CA ALA A 14 -25.37 20.12 34.56
C ALA A 14 -23.89 20.01 34.13
N GLY A 15 -23.62 19.27 33.06
CA GLY A 15 -22.26 19.12 32.53
C GLY A 15 -21.81 20.36 31.76
N SER A 16 -20.58 20.81 32.02
CA SER A 16 -19.93 21.85 31.20
C SER A 16 -19.65 21.35 29.78
N PRO A 17 -19.80 22.19 28.74
CA PRO A 17 -19.46 21.80 27.37
C PRO A 17 -17.95 21.56 27.25
N ARG A 18 -17.56 20.47 26.56
CA ARG A 18 -16.15 20.20 26.23
C ARG A 18 -15.65 21.24 25.23
N GLY A 19 -14.49 21.83 25.50
CA GLY A 19 -13.88 22.82 24.62
C GLY A 19 -13.47 22.22 23.27
N VAL A 20 -13.66 22.98 22.20
CA VAL A 20 -13.16 22.64 20.86
C VAL A 20 -11.66 22.94 20.82
N HIS A 21 -10.82 21.92 20.63
CA HIS A 21 -9.41 22.13 20.36
C HIS A 21 -9.23 22.72 18.94
N PRO A 22 -8.42 23.78 18.76
CA PRO A 22 -8.05 24.25 17.43
C PRO A 22 -7.17 23.21 16.70
N PRO A 23 -7.14 23.20 15.35
CA PRO A 23 -6.27 22.30 14.60
C PRO A 23 -4.79 22.63 14.88
N GLU A 24 -3.98 21.60 15.12
CA GLU A 24 -2.53 21.77 15.32
C GLU A 24 -1.85 22.28 14.04
N THR A 25 -1.05 23.34 14.17
CA THR A 25 -0.16 23.78 13.10
C THR A 25 0.99 22.78 12.93
N PRO A 26 1.30 22.29 11.71
CA PRO A 26 2.33 21.28 11.51
C PRO A 26 3.72 21.82 11.87
N ARG A 27 4.50 21.00 12.59
CA ARG A 27 5.90 21.33 12.93
C ARG A 27 6.76 21.35 11.66
N PRO A 28 7.63 22.37 11.46
CA PRO A 28 8.51 22.41 10.29
C PRO A 28 9.50 21.25 10.31
N GLY A 29 9.59 20.50 9.19
CA GLY A 29 10.52 19.38 9.02
C GLY A 29 9.87 18.08 8.56
N PHE A 30 8.59 17.84 8.86
CA PHE A 30 7.85 16.69 8.35
C PHE A 30 6.88 17.09 7.23
N SER A 31 7.20 16.65 6.01
CA SER A 31 6.22 16.62 4.92
C SER A 31 5.02 15.74 5.33
N PRO A 32 3.76 16.13 5.02
CA PRO A 32 2.57 15.37 5.38
C PRO A 32 2.49 14.05 4.58
N ARG A 33 3.21 13.02 5.06
CA ARG A 33 3.20 11.67 4.47
C ARG A 33 1.76 11.17 4.34
N VAL A 34 1.44 10.58 3.19
CA VAL A 34 0.09 10.19 2.80
C VAL A 34 -0.36 8.92 3.54
N ARG A 35 -0.61 9.02 4.86
CA ARG A 35 -1.10 7.91 5.69
C ARG A 35 -2.62 7.72 5.52
N PRO A 36 -3.12 6.50 5.25
CA PRO A 36 -4.54 6.19 5.35
C PRO A 36 -5.07 6.46 6.76
N HIS A 37 -6.32 6.95 6.86
CA HIS A 37 -6.95 7.29 8.13
C HIS A 37 -8.48 7.28 7.96
N ALA A 38 -9.22 6.81 8.97
CA ALA A 38 -10.68 6.71 8.99
C ALA A 38 -11.44 8.06 9.02
N LYS A 39 -10.79 9.15 8.59
CA LYS A 39 -11.34 10.50 8.44
C LYS A 39 -10.99 11.14 7.08
N ARG A 40 -10.45 10.34 6.15
CA ARG A 40 -10.21 10.78 4.78
C ARG A 40 -11.48 10.63 3.96
N ALA A 41 -11.88 11.72 3.30
CA ALA A 41 -12.89 11.70 2.25
C ALA A 41 -12.23 11.39 0.88
N PRO A 42 -13.03 11.02 -0.14
CA PRO A 42 -12.57 11.01 -1.52
C PRO A 42 -12.04 12.39 -1.95
N LEU A 43 -11.07 12.41 -2.86
CA LEU A 43 -10.43 13.62 -3.38
C LEU A 43 -10.42 13.61 -4.90
N LEU A 44 -11.07 14.60 -5.51
CA LEU A 44 -11.00 14.88 -6.93
C LEU A 44 -10.06 16.06 -7.20
N VAL A 45 -9.01 15.82 -7.97
CA VAL A 45 -8.11 16.85 -8.50
C VAL A 45 -8.44 17.06 -9.97
N ARG A 46 -9.17 18.15 -10.25
CA ARG A 46 -9.35 18.66 -11.62
C ARG A 46 -8.06 19.30 -12.10
N ARG A 47 -7.57 18.93 -13.29
CA ARG A 47 -6.36 19.54 -13.88
C ARG A 47 -6.65 20.54 -15.00
N GLY A 48 -7.62 20.24 -15.86
CA GLY A 48 -7.83 21.00 -17.09
C GLY A 48 -6.68 20.86 -18.11
N ASP A 49 -5.82 19.85 -17.93
CA ASP A 49 -4.69 19.52 -18.82
C ASP A 49 -4.83 18.06 -19.29
N PRO A 50 -5.42 17.81 -20.47
CA PRO A 50 -5.52 16.48 -21.07
C PRO A 50 -4.17 15.81 -21.34
N GLY A 51 -3.07 16.58 -21.39
CA GLY A 51 -1.72 16.08 -21.61
C GLY A 51 -1.00 15.59 -20.36
N TYR A 52 -1.56 15.81 -19.16
CA TYR A 52 -0.84 15.61 -17.89
C TYR A 52 -0.32 14.17 -17.67
N TYR A 53 -1.01 13.16 -18.22
CA TYR A 53 -0.61 11.75 -18.15
C TYR A 53 -0.09 11.18 -19.48
N ALA A 54 0.21 12.04 -20.46
CA ALA A 54 0.73 11.61 -21.77
C ALA A 54 2.04 10.80 -21.62
N GLY A 55 2.08 9.63 -22.26
CA GLY A 55 3.23 8.72 -22.22
C GLY A 55 3.28 7.79 -21.01
N LEU A 56 2.37 7.90 -20.02
CA LEU A 56 2.27 6.93 -18.92
C LEU A 56 1.76 5.56 -19.43
N PHE A 57 0.60 5.57 -20.06
CA PHE A 57 -0.01 4.44 -20.76
C PHE A 57 -1.13 4.94 -21.69
N SER A 58 -1.41 4.22 -22.77
CA SER A 58 -2.43 4.56 -23.78
C SER A 58 -3.12 3.32 -24.35
N THR A 59 -4.19 3.53 -25.13
CA THR A 59 -4.86 2.48 -25.90
C THR A 59 -3.93 1.87 -26.96
N ALA A 60 -2.93 2.62 -27.44
CA ALA A 60 -1.88 2.10 -28.32
C ALA A 60 -0.90 1.17 -27.58
N ASP A 61 -0.53 1.50 -26.33
CA ASP A 61 0.29 0.61 -25.47
C ASP A 61 -0.47 -0.67 -25.11
N PHE A 62 -1.78 -0.55 -24.88
CA PHE A 62 -2.69 -1.68 -24.68
C PHE A 62 -2.66 -2.62 -25.91
N GLU A 63 -2.82 -2.08 -27.12
CA GLU A 63 -2.75 -2.87 -28.35
C GLU A 63 -1.37 -3.51 -28.56
N ALA A 64 -0.29 -2.78 -28.27
CA ALA A 64 1.08 -3.27 -28.34
C ALA A 64 1.31 -4.48 -27.42
N ALA A 65 0.77 -4.47 -26.19
CA ALA A 65 0.85 -5.59 -25.27
C ALA A 65 0.15 -6.85 -25.83
N LEU A 66 -1.06 -6.72 -26.39
CA LEU A 66 -1.78 -7.84 -27.03
C LEU A 66 -1.00 -8.42 -28.23
N ARG A 67 -0.37 -7.55 -29.02
CA ARG A 67 0.47 -7.92 -30.17
C ARG A 67 1.74 -8.65 -29.74
N GLY A 68 2.40 -8.19 -28.67
CA GLY A 68 3.57 -8.85 -28.05
C GLY A 68 3.29 -10.29 -27.63
N GLY A 69 2.07 -10.57 -27.18
CA GLY A 69 1.50 -11.92 -27.19
C GLY A 69 1.65 -12.74 -25.91
N GLU A 70 2.21 -12.16 -24.86
CA GLU A 70 2.26 -12.74 -23.52
C GLU A 70 0.93 -12.59 -22.76
N VAL A 71 0.04 -11.69 -23.21
CA VAL A 71 -1.27 -11.45 -22.57
C VAL A 71 -2.19 -12.67 -22.73
N HIS A 72 -2.72 -13.15 -21.61
CA HIS A 72 -3.64 -14.29 -21.52
C HIS A 72 -4.89 -13.89 -20.74
N PHE A 73 -6.03 -14.44 -21.13
CA PHE A 73 -7.30 -14.16 -20.46
C PHE A 73 -7.32 -14.75 -19.04
N GLY A 74 -7.90 -14.02 -18.08
CA GLY A 74 -7.95 -14.38 -16.65
C GLY A 74 -6.62 -14.29 -15.89
N THR A 75 -5.47 -14.35 -16.57
CA THR A 75 -4.14 -14.15 -15.95
C THR A 75 -3.66 -12.70 -16.10
N HIS A 76 -3.84 -12.12 -17.28
CA HIS A 76 -3.34 -10.79 -17.64
C HIS A 76 -4.46 -9.85 -18.13
N LEU A 77 -5.57 -10.39 -18.66
CA LEU A 77 -6.67 -9.60 -19.20
C LEU A 77 -8.03 -10.19 -18.78
N ASP A 78 -8.92 -9.34 -18.27
CA ASP A 78 -10.33 -9.68 -18.13
C ASP A 78 -11.20 -8.93 -19.14
N VAL A 79 -12.27 -9.60 -19.58
CA VAL A 79 -13.36 -9.06 -20.38
C VAL A 79 -14.63 -9.08 -19.52
N THR A 80 -15.29 -7.93 -19.39
CA THR A 80 -16.33 -7.71 -18.38
C THR A 80 -17.47 -6.84 -18.89
N SER A 81 -18.69 -7.10 -18.42
CA SER A 81 -19.87 -6.25 -18.66
C SER A 81 -20.64 -6.06 -17.36
N TYR A 82 -21.33 -4.92 -17.25
CA TYR A 82 -22.40 -4.70 -16.27
C TYR A 82 -23.62 -4.12 -16.98
N ALA A 83 -24.70 -4.90 -17.00
CA ALA A 83 -25.97 -4.54 -17.61
C ALA A 83 -27.12 -5.10 -16.77
N GLU A 84 -28.26 -4.39 -16.73
CA GLU A 84 -29.49 -4.82 -16.01
C GLU A 84 -29.28 -5.21 -14.53
N GLY A 85 -28.20 -4.71 -13.90
CA GLY A 85 -27.82 -5.02 -12.52
C GLY A 85 -26.89 -6.24 -12.34
N VAL A 86 -26.55 -6.96 -13.42
CA VAL A 86 -25.72 -8.18 -13.41
C VAL A 86 -24.32 -7.89 -13.94
N ARG A 87 -23.27 -8.47 -13.32
CA ARG A 87 -21.86 -8.30 -13.71
C ARG A 87 -21.22 -9.61 -14.19
N GLU A 88 -20.83 -9.68 -15.45
CA GLU A 88 -20.37 -10.90 -16.11
C GLU A 88 -18.86 -10.91 -16.41
N THR A 89 -18.31 -12.12 -16.59
CA THR A 89 -16.94 -12.35 -17.07
C THR A 89 -17.03 -13.11 -18.39
N HIS A 90 -16.43 -12.58 -19.46
CA HIS A 90 -16.49 -13.18 -20.80
C HIS A 90 -15.18 -13.85 -21.24
N ASN A 91 -14.20 -13.96 -20.34
CA ASN A 91 -12.86 -14.51 -20.57
C ASN A 91 -12.89 -15.87 -21.30
N PRO A 92 -12.40 -15.95 -22.56
CA PRO A 92 -12.04 -17.21 -23.19
C PRO A 92 -10.86 -17.87 -22.48
N SER A 93 -10.51 -19.10 -22.87
CA SER A 93 -9.26 -19.73 -22.43
C SER A 93 -8.07 -19.31 -23.32
N GLY A 94 -6.88 -19.20 -22.73
CA GLY A 94 -5.63 -19.01 -23.47
C GLY A 94 -5.28 -17.55 -23.81
N ARG A 95 -4.57 -17.36 -24.93
CA ARG A 95 -3.97 -16.07 -25.32
C ARG A 95 -5.02 -15.04 -25.74
N ALA A 96 -4.86 -13.82 -25.24
CA ALA A 96 -5.63 -12.65 -25.65
C ALA A 96 -5.18 -12.14 -27.03
N LEU A 97 -5.74 -12.71 -28.11
CA LEU A 97 -5.48 -12.27 -29.48
C LEU A 97 -6.19 -10.92 -29.76
N PRO A 98 -5.52 -9.92 -30.37
CA PRO A 98 -6.09 -8.59 -30.60
C PRO A 98 -7.48 -8.60 -31.26
N ALA A 99 -7.69 -9.46 -32.27
CA ALA A 99 -8.98 -9.54 -32.97
C ALA A 99 -10.14 -9.97 -32.05
N VAL A 100 -9.90 -10.92 -31.14
CA VAL A 100 -10.92 -11.41 -30.18
C VAL A 100 -11.18 -10.35 -29.10
N VAL A 101 -10.13 -9.70 -28.62
CA VAL A 101 -10.22 -8.65 -27.60
C VAL A 101 -10.98 -7.42 -28.12
N TRP A 102 -10.72 -7.01 -29.37
CA TRP A 102 -11.42 -5.89 -29.98
C TRP A 102 -12.85 -6.22 -30.41
N ASP A 103 -13.17 -7.47 -30.73
CA ASP A 103 -14.55 -7.92 -30.97
C ASP A 103 -15.39 -7.78 -29.69
N PHE A 104 -14.90 -8.26 -28.54
CA PHE A 104 -15.58 -8.06 -27.25
C PHE A 104 -15.79 -6.58 -26.91
N TYR A 105 -14.80 -5.73 -27.16
CA TYR A 105 -14.90 -4.28 -26.93
C TYR A 105 -15.93 -3.60 -27.85
N GLN A 106 -16.00 -4.00 -29.12
CA GLN A 106 -17.03 -3.53 -30.06
C GLN A 106 -18.44 -4.01 -29.65
N ASN A 107 -18.54 -5.19 -29.05
CA ASN A 107 -19.75 -5.71 -28.42
C ASN A 107 -19.96 -5.19 -26.97
N GLY A 108 -19.40 -4.02 -26.62
CA GLY A 108 -19.72 -3.26 -25.42
C GLY A 108 -18.97 -3.67 -24.13
N CYS A 109 -18.12 -4.69 -24.17
CA CYS A 109 -17.39 -5.15 -22.99
C CYS A 109 -16.25 -4.20 -22.58
N SER A 110 -16.09 -3.99 -21.28
CA SER A 110 -14.88 -3.39 -20.71
C SER A 110 -13.74 -4.38 -20.62
N LEU A 111 -12.54 -3.91 -20.94
CA LEU A 111 -11.29 -4.65 -20.88
C LEU A 111 -10.47 -4.19 -19.67
N ARG A 112 -10.04 -5.12 -18.80
CA ARG A 112 -9.17 -4.84 -17.65
C ARG A 112 -7.82 -5.54 -17.83
N LEU A 113 -6.76 -4.79 -18.09
CA LEU A 113 -5.39 -5.33 -18.10
C LEU A 113 -4.84 -5.34 -16.67
N LEU A 114 -4.59 -6.55 -16.16
CA LEU A 114 -4.00 -6.81 -14.85
C LEU A 114 -2.48 -6.61 -14.93
N SER A 115 -1.90 -5.95 -13.93
CA SER A 115 -0.45 -5.72 -13.84
C SER A 115 0.19 -5.12 -15.12
N PRO A 116 -0.25 -3.93 -15.58
CA PRO A 116 0.30 -3.26 -16.76
C PRO A 116 1.80 -2.99 -16.67
N GLN A 117 2.38 -2.95 -15.47
CA GLN A 117 3.83 -2.84 -15.23
C GLN A 117 4.64 -4.04 -15.76
N THR A 118 4.01 -5.20 -15.99
CA THR A 118 4.64 -6.32 -16.69
C THR A 118 4.99 -5.95 -18.13
N PHE A 119 4.11 -5.20 -18.79
CA PHE A 119 4.20 -4.90 -20.22
C PHE A 119 4.81 -3.51 -20.50
N SER A 120 4.39 -2.46 -19.79
CA SER A 120 4.93 -1.10 -19.93
C SER A 120 6.10 -0.83 -18.97
N PRO A 121 7.31 -0.49 -19.47
CA PRO A 121 8.42 -0.03 -18.64
C PRO A 121 8.13 1.31 -17.94
N THR A 122 7.33 2.21 -18.56
CA THR A 122 6.97 3.50 -17.96
C THR A 122 6.10 3.31 -16.73
N VAL A 123 5.08 2.44 -16.81
CA VAL A 123 4.23 2.11 -15.66
C VAL A 123 5.04 1.41 -14.57
N TRP A 124 5.97 0.51 -14.93
CA TRP A 124 6.89 -0.10 -13.97
C TRP A 124 7.77 0.93 -13.25
N HIS A 125 8.36 1.89 -13.96
CA HIS A 125 9.17 2.94 -13.36
C HIS A 125 8.34 3.85 -12.43
N PHE A 126 7.13 4.23 -12.86
CA PHE A 126 6.19 5.03 -12.08
C PHE A 126 5.79 4.34 -10.77
N LEU A 127 5.36 3.07 -10.82
CA LEU A 127 5.05 2.29 -9.61
C LEU A 127 6.28 2.05 -8.73
N SER A 128 7.47 1.85 -9.33
CA SER A 128 8.73 1.67 -8.59
C SER A 128 9.13 2.89 -7.77
N ILE A 129 8.71 4.10 -8.17
CA ILE A 129 8.88 5.34 -7.38
C ILE A 129 7.78 5.44 -6.32
N LEU A 130 6.52 5.14 -6.65
CA LEU A 130 5.41 5.27 -5.73
C LEU A 130 5.48 4.29 -4.55
N GLN A 131 5.93 3.04 -4.77
CA GLN A 131 6.10 2.06 -3.68
C GLN A 131 7.13 2.53 -2.63
N GLU A 132 8.19 3.23 -3.05
CA GLU A 132 9.21 3.78 -2.15
C GLU A 132 8.69 5.01 -1.40
N HIS A 133 7.75 5.76 -1.96
CA HIS A 133 7.03 6.83 -1.26
C HIS A 133 6.00 6.30 -0.25
N PHE A 134 5.23 5.26 -0.61
CA PHE A 134 4.19 4.68 0.24
C PHE A 134 4.76 3.78 1.35
N GLY A 135 5.93 3.17 1.17
CA GLY A 135 6.43 2.13 2.07
C GLY A 135 5.56 0.86 2.02
N SER A 136 4.99 0.59 0.85
CA SER A 136 4.02 -0.49 0.58
C SER A 136 4.05 -0.78 -0.92
N MET A 137 3.64 -1.98 -1.34
CA MET A 137 3.56 -2.32 -2.76
C MET A 137 2.66 -1.30 -3.50
N ALA A 138 3.11 -0.83 -4.67
CA ALA A 138 2.29 -0.06 -5.60
C ALA A 138 1.93 -0.98 -6.78
N GLY A 139 0.66 -1.38 -6.85
CA GLY A 139 0.09 -2.13 -7.97
C GLY A 139 -0.63 -1.20 -8.95
N ALA A 140 -1.06 -1.75 -10.09
CA ALA A 140 -2.00 -1.09 -10.96
C ALA A 140 -2.86 -2.08 -11.78
N ASN A 141 -3.99 -1.57 -12.28
CA ASN A 141 -4.79 -2.16 -13.34
C ASN A 141 -5.16 -1.04 -14.34
N THR A 142 -5.24 -1.32 -15.64
CA THR A 142 -5.85 -0.39 -16.61
C THR A 142 -7.22 -0.88 -17.04
N TYR A 143 -8.14 0.05 -17.24
CA TYR A 143 -9.54 -0.23 -17.57
C TYR A 143 -9.92 0.57 -18.81
N LEU A 144 -10.22 -0.14 -19.90
CA LEU A 144 -10.68 0.40 -21.18
C LEU A 144 -12.16 0.04 -21.36
N THR A 145 -13.05 1.04 -21.30
CA THR A 145 -14.51 0.88 -21.40
C THR A 145 -15.04 1.62 -22.63
N PRO A 146 -15.83 0.96 -23.51
CA PRO A 146 -16.39 1.58 -24.71
C PRO A 146 -17.50 2.61 -24.37
N PRO A 147 -17.88 3.48 -25.33
CA PRO A 147 -18.91 4.51 -25.10
C PRO A 147 -20.25 3.91 -24.66
N GLY A 148 -20.91 4.57 -23.70
CA GLY A 148 -22.26 4.21 -23.25
C GLY A 148 -22.38 2.93 -22.41
N THR A 149 -21.28 2.28 -21.99
CA THR A 149 -21.35 1.04 -21.20
C THR A 149 -20.70 1.14 -19.82
N GLN A 150 -21.02 0.18 -18.95
CA GLN A 150 -20.42 -0.04 -17.65
C GLN A 150 -19.82 -1.46 -17.62
N GLY A 151 -18.62 -1.62 -17.05
CA GLY A 151 -17.92 -2.92 -17.01
C GLY A 151 -18.05 -3.68 -15.70
N PHE A 152 -18.29 -2.95 -14.60
CA PHE A 152 -18.23 -3.48 -13.24
C PHE A 152 -19.43 -2.98 -12.44
N ALA A 153 -19.97 -3.85 -11.58
CA ALA A 153 -20.97 -3.48 -10.58
C ALA A 153 -20.37 -2.51 -9.54
N PRO A 154 -21.21 -1.81 -8.76
CA PRO A 154 -20.78 -1.14 -7.54
C PRO A 154 -20.04 -2.11 -6.60
N HIS A 155 -18.87 -1.70 -6.10
CA HIS A 155 -18.08 -2.47 -5.12
C HIS A 155 -17.15 -1.53 -4.32
N TYR A 156 -16.59 -2.02 -3.22
CA TYR A 156 -15.41 -1.41 -2.58
C TYR A 156 -14.23 -2.38 -2.62
N ASP A 157 -13.02 -1.84 -2.64
CA ASP A 157 -11.78 -2.62 -2.58
C ASP A 157 -11.11 -2.58 -1.19
N ASP A 158 -10.09 -3.42 -1.00
CA ASP A 158 -9.17 -3.48 0.14
C ASP A 158 -7.90 -2.62 -0.01
N ILE A 159 -7.81 -1.82 -1.07
CA ILE A 159 -6.67 -0.95 -1.40
C ILE A 159 -7.00 0.54 -1.38
N GLU A 160 -5.99 1.36 -1.11
CA GLU A 160 -6.07 2.80 -1.33
C GLU A 160 -5.96 3.06 -2.84
N ALA A 161 -7.03 3.58 -3.44
CA ALA A 161 -7.15 3.70 -4.89
C ALA A 161 -6.85 5.12 -5.39
N PHE A 162 -6.02 5.23 -6.42
CA PHE A 162 -5.77 6.46 -7.16
C PHE A 162 -6.09 6.21 -8.64
N VAL A 163 -7.26 6.66 -9.08
CA VAL A 163 -7.71 6.62 -10.47
C VAL A 163 -7.10 7.81 -11.21
N LEU A 164 -6.32 7.53 -12.25
CA LEU A 164 -5.74 8.51 -13.17
C LEU A 164 -6.46 8.36 -14.52
N GLN A 165 -7.25 9.35 -14.93
CA GLN A 165 -7.96 9.32 -16.21
C GLN A 165 -6.97 9.61 -17.35
N LEU A 166 -6.78 8.66 -18.27
CA LEU A 166 -5.76 8.70 -19.33
C LEU A 166 -6.34 9.18 -20.66
N GLU A 167 -7.50 8.64 -21.06
CA GLU A 167 -8.17 8.99 -22.31
C GLU A 167 -9.67 9.15 -22.11
N GLY A 168 -10.29 9.98 -22.96
CA GLY A 168 -11.73 10.15 -23.05
C GLY A 168 -12.36 10.64 -21.75
N LYS A 169 -13.55 10.14 -21.41
CA LYS A 169 -14.34 10.59 -20.25
C LYS A 169 -15.02 9.42 -19.57
N LYS A 170 -15.14 9.46 -18.24
CA LYS A 170 -15.94 8.48 -17.47
C LYS A 170 -16.74 9.16 -16.38
N HIS A 171 -18.01 8.82 -16.28
CA HIS A 171 -18.84 9.17 -15.15
C HIS A 171 -18.48 8.28 -13.95
N TRP A 172 -18.25 8.88 -12.78
CA TRP A 172 -17.87 8.19 -11.56
C TRP A 172 -18.79 8.62 -10.41
N ARG A 173 -19.22 7.63 -9.63
CA ARG A 173 -20.02 7.79 -8.41
C ARG A 173 -19.33 7.05 -7.27
N VAL A 174 -19.02 7.76 -6.19
CA VAL A 174 -18.34 7.24 -4.99
C VAL A 174 -19.21 7.51 -3.76
N TYR A 175 -19.35 6.50 -2.91
CA TYR A 175 -20.24 6.47 -1.74
C TYR A 175 -19.42 6.15 -0.49
N SER A 176 -19.82 6.70 0.66
CA SER A 176 -19.22 6.32 1.94
C SER A 176 -19.45 4.84 2.26
N PRO A 177 -18.59 4.22 3.10
CA PRO A 177 -18.92 3.00 3.83
C PRO A 177 -20.33 3.06 4.43
N ARG A 178 -21.13 1.99 4.26
CA ARG A 178 -22.54 1.95 4.70
C ARG A 178 -22.67 1.71 6.20
N THR A 179 -21.64 1.10 6.81
CA THR A 179 -21.55 0.81 8.25
C THR A 179 -20.11 0.98 8.74
N ASP A 180 -19.91 1.12 10.05
CA ASP A 180 -18.56 1.20 10.65
C ASP A 180 -17.69 -0.04 10.34
N ALA A 181 -18.29 -1.20 10.05
CA ALA A 181 -17.57 -2.41 9.67
C ALA A 181 -17.00 -2.38 8.23
N GLU A 182 -17.51 -1.47 7.39
CA GLU A 182 -17.03 -1.20 6.04
C GLU A 182 -15.99 -0.05 6.02
N VAL A 183 -15.62 0.52 7.17
CA VAL A 183 -14.59 1.56 7.26
C VAL A 183 -13.20 0.93 7.29
N LEU A 184 -12.40 1.18 6.25
CA LEU A 184 -11.03 0.66 6.08
C LEU A 184 -10.91 -0.89 6.13
N PRO A 185 -11.74 -1.66 5.40
CA PRO A 185 -11.83 -3.12 5.48
C PRO A 185 -10.52 -3.81 5.10
N GLN A 186 -10.41 -5.09 5.47
CA GLN A 186 -9.25 -5.93 5.14
C GLN A 186 -9.39 -6.68 3.79
N PHE A 187 -10.58 -6.69 3.19
CA PHE A 187 -10.95 -7.45 1.99
C PHE A 187 -11.98 -6.67 1.16
N SER A 188 -11.96 -6.82 -0.17
CA SER A 188 -12.95 -6.20 -1.08
C SER A 188 -14.37 -6.74 -0.86
N SER A 189 -15.37 -5.99 -1.32
CA SER A 189 -16.78 -6.41 -1.26
C SER A 189 -17.13 -7.46 -2.31
N ALA A 190 -18.31 -8.08 -2.16
CA ALA A 190 -19.01 -8.66 -3.30
C ALA A 190 -19.50 -7.54 -4.26
N ASN A 191 -19.96 -7.93 -5.46
CA ASN A 191 -20.72 -7.00 -6.32
C ASN A 191 -22.01 -6.59 -5.60
N LEU A 192 -22.25 -5.29 -5.46
CA LEU A 192 -23.42 -4.73 -4.80
C LEU A 192 -24.49 -4.33 -5.82
N THR A 193 -25.74 -4.33 -5.40
CA THR A 193 -26.88 -3.86 -6.21
C THR A 193 -27.12 -2.35 -6.04
N GLN A 194 -27.80 -1.70 -6.99
CA GLN A 194 -28.11 -0.27 -6.88
C GLN A 194 -29.04 0.04 -5.68
N ALA A 195 -29.84 -0.94 -5.23
CA ALA A 195 -30.73 -0.82 -4.07
C ALA A 195 -29.99 -0.87 -2.71
N GLU A 196 -28.71 -1.22 -2.71
CA GLU A 196 -27.83 -1.22 -1.54
C GLU A 196 -27.01 0.07 -1.38
N LEU A 197 -27.15 1.01 -2.32
CA LEU A 197 -26.41 2.27 -2.34
C LEU A 197 -27.24 3.38 -1.67
N GLY A 198 -26.54 4.29 -0.99
CA GLY A 198 -27.09 5.59 -0.60
C GLY A 198 -26.80 6.66 -1.65
N GLU A 199 -26.90 7.92 -1.24
CA GLU A 199 -26.46 9.06 -2.07
C GLU A 199 -24.93 9.04 -2.27
N PRO A 200 -24.41 9.39 -3.46
CA PRO A 200 -22.97 9.52 -3.67
C PRO A 200 -22.41 10.72 -2.90
N VAL A 201 -21.28 10.52 -2.22
CA VAL A 201 -20.53 11.62 -1.57
C VAL A 201 -19.61 12.35 -2.55
N LEU A 202 -19.36 11.75 -3.72
CA LEU A 202 -18.69 12.38 -4.86
C LEU A 202 -19.26 11.79 -6.16
N GLU A 203 -19.83 12.64 -7.00
CA GLU A 203 -20.30 12.30 -8.34
C GLU A 203 -19.67 13.26 -9.35
N ALA A 204 -19.02 12.72 -10.39
CA ALA A 204 -18.26 13.52 -11.35
C ALA A 204 -17.99 12.76 -12.66
N VAL A 205 -18.11 13.45 -13.80
CA VAL A 205 -17.45 13.01 -15.04
C VAL A 205 -15.97 13.39 -14.96
N LEU A 206 -15.06 12.42 -14.91
CA LEU A 206 -13.62 12.63 -15.07
C LEU A 206 -13.27 12.81 -16.55
N GLU A 207 -12.31 13.69 -16.83
CA GLU A 207 -11.73 13.88 -18.16
C GLU A 207 -10.22 13.59 -18.12
N ALA A 208 -9.59 13.36 -19.27
CA ALA A 208 -8.15 13.06 -19.34
C ALA A 208 -7.30 14.07 -18.54
N GLY A 209 -6.35 13.55 -17.78
CA GLY A 209 -5.51 14.33 -16.85
C GLY A 209 -6.05 14.42 -15.41
N ASP A 210 -7.35 14.23 -15.17
CA ASP A 210 -7.91 14.29 -13.82
C ASP A 210 -7.49 13.09 -12.95
N LEU A 211 -7.45 13.32 -11.63
CA LEU A 211 -7.20 12.28 -10.63
C LEU A 211 -8.35 12.20 -9.61
N LEU A 212 -8.78 11.00 -9.31
CA LEU A 212 -9.73 10.68 -8.24
C LEU A 212 -9.07 9.70 -7.25
N TYR A 213 -8.96 10.08 -5.99
CA TYR A 213 -8.54 9.20 -4.88
C TYR A 213 -9.73 8.85 -4.00
N PHE A 214 -9.79 7.61 -3.53
CA PHE A 214 -10.65 7.20 -2.42
C PHE A 214 -9.96 6.13 -1.54
N PRO A 215 -10.14 6.17 -0.20
CA PRO A 215 -9.68 5.11 0.68
C PRO A 215 -10.40 3.78 0.41
N ARG A 216 -9.80 2.67 0.86
CA ARG A 216 -10.47 1.35 0.85
C ARG A 216 -11.77 1.36 1.66
N GLY A 217 -12.77 0.59 1.22
CA GLY A 217 -14.12 0.58 1.81
C GLY A 217 -15.09 1.63 1.23
N PHE A 218 -14.62 2.64 0.48
CA PHE A 218 -15.53 3.50 -0.27
C PHE A 218 -16.07 2.75 -1.49
N ILE A 219 -17.39 2.59 -1.53
CA ILE A 219 -18.07 1.96 -2.67
C ILE A 219 -17.94 2.90 -3.86
N HIS A 220 -17.68 2.35 -5.05
CA HIS A 220 -17.58 3.12 -6.28
C HIS A 220 -18.20 2.37 -7.46
N GLN A 221 -18.68 3.13 -8.44
CA GLN A 221 -19.02 2.64 -9.78
C GLN A 221 -18.68 3.70 -10.83
N GLY A 222 -18.48 3.27 -12.08
CA GLY A 222 -18.23 4.21 -13.17
C GLY A 222 -18.57 3.68 -14.57
N ASP A 223 -19.28 4.51 -15.30
CA ASP A 223 -19.91 4.29 -16.60
C ASP A 223 -19.37 5.27 -17.66
N CYS A 224 -19.30 4.85 -18.92
CA CYS A 224 -18.90 5.76 -20.01
C CYS A 224 -20.09 6.55 -20.55
N LEU A 225 -19.84 7.81 -20.93
CA LEU A 225 -20.82 8.63 -21.63
C LEU A 225 -21.10 8.05 -23.04
N PRO A 226 -22.27 8.29 -23.64
CA PRO A 226 -22.64 7.71 -24.94
C PRO A 226 -21.71 8.10 -26.11
N ASP A 227 -20.96 9.20 -25.98
CA ASP A 227 -20.15 9.83 -27.01
C ASP A 227 -18.63 9.61 -26.84
N ALA A 228 -18.17 9.07 -25.71
CA ALA A 228 -16.76 8.95 -25.38
C ALA A 228 -16.42 7.60 -24.72
N HIS A 229 -15.30 6.99 -25.13
CA HIS A 229 -14.70 5.89 -24.37
C HIS A 229 -14.00 6.40 -23.11
N SER A 230 -13.54 5.48 -22.27
CA SER A 230 -12.61 5.78 -21.18
C SER A 230 -11.45 4.81 -21.21
N LEU A 231 -10.24 5.35 -21.10
CA LEU A 231 -9.09 4.65 -20.53
C LEU A 231 -8.70 5.31 -19.21
N HIS A 232 -8.54 4.53 -18.15
CA HIS A 232 -7.88 4.99 -16.93
C HIS A 232 -6.92 3.92 -16.38
N ILE A 233 -5.96 4.35 -15.58
CA ILE A 233 -5.13 3.47 -14.75
C ILE A 233 -5.46 3.73 -13.29
N THR A 234 -5.81 2.67 -12.56
CA THR A 234 -5.98 2.74 -11.11
C THR A 234 -4.69 2.24 -10.48
N VAL A 235 -3.96 3.12 -9.81
CA VAL A 235 -2.84 2.75 -8.93
C VAL A 235 -3.41 2.34 -7.58
N SER A 236 -2.94 1.21 -7.05
CA SER A 236 -3.38 0.66 -5.76
C SER A 236 -2.19 0.49 -4.80
N SER A 237 -2.44 0.67 -3.51
CA SER A 237 -1.45 0.39 -2.45
C SER A 237 -2.10 0.12 -1.10
N TYR A 238 -1.30 -0.14 -0.06
CA TYR A 238 -1.74 -0.36 1.33
C TYR A 238 -2.61 -1.60 1.61
N GLN A 239 -2.69 -2.55 0.68
CA GLN A 239 -3.33 -3.86 0.92
C GLN A 239 -2.70 -4.55 2.14
N ARG A 240 -3.53 -5.02 3.09
CA ARG A 240 -3.10 -5.70 4.34
C ARG A 240 -1.92 -5.01 5.07
N ASN A 241 -1.88 -3.67 5.04
CA ASN A 241 -0.81 -2.86 5.64
C ASN A 241 -1.36 -1.95 6.75
N SER A 242 -2.00 -2.55 7.75
CA SER A 242 -2.57 -1.88 8.92
C SER A 242 -1.81 -2.20 10.22
N TRP A 243 -2.14 -1.48 11.30
CA TRP A 243 -1.67 -1.83 12.64
C TRP A 243 -2.11 -3.22 13.10
N GLY A 244 -3.26 -3.72 12.62
CA GLY A 244 -3.71 -5.08 12.90
C GLY A 244 -2.76 -6.11 12.29
N ASP A 245 -2.44 -5.96 11.00
CA ASP A 245 -1.51 -6.84 10.27
C ASP A 245 -0.12 -6.89 10.90
N LEU A 246 0.38 -5.73 11.35
CA LEU A 246 1.66 -5.64 12.05
C LEU A 246 1.64 -6.36 13.40
N LEU A 247 0.61 -6.13 14.21
CA LEU A 247 0.47 -6.76 15.53
C LEU A 247 0.20 -8.27 15.44
N GLU A 248 -0.49 -8.72 14.39
CA GLU A 248 -0.71 -10.15 14.08
C GLU A 248 0.63 -10.91 13.90
N LYS A 249 1.68 -10.23 13.45
CA LYS A 249 3.03 -10.81 13.31
C LYS A 249 3.94 -10.56 14.52
N LEU A 250 3.87 -9.38 15.14
CA LEU A 250 4.75 -9.02 16.26
C LEU A 250 4.35 -9.68 17.59
N LEU A 251 3.06 -9.79 17.90
CA LEU A 251 2.60 -10.26 19.21
C LEU A 251 2.99 -11.72 19.53
N PRO A 252 2.89 -12.68 18.59
CA PRO A 252 3.33 -14.06 18.86
C PRO A 252 4.83 -14.16 19.16
N ALA A 253 5.68 -13.46 18.41
CA ALA A 253 7.13 -13.46 18.61
C ALA A 253 7.52 -12.79 19.93
N ALA A 254 6.96 -11.61 20.23
CA ALA A 254 7.22 -10.90 21.49
C ALA A 254 6.75 -11.70 22.72
N LEU A 255 5.63 -12.43 22.61
CA LEU A 255 5.17 -13.34 23.66
C LEU A 255 6.11 -14.54 23.84
N GLN A 256 6.61 -15.13 22.76
CA GLN A 256 7.57 -16.24 22.83
C GLN A 256 8.88 -15.81 23.50
N MET A 257 9.43 -14.64 23.12
CA MET A 257 10.62 -14.08 23.79
C MET A 257 10.37 -13.84 25.29
N ALA A 258 9.24 -13.25 25.67
CA ALA A 258 8.89 -13.04 27.07
C ALA A 258 8.76 -14.36 27.86
N LEU A 259 8.25 -15.42 27.22
CA LEU A 259 8.17 -16.79 27.76
C LEU A 259 9.53 -17.49 27.89
N GLU A 260 10.58 -17.01 27.21
CA GLU A 260 11.94 -17.55 27.26
C GLU A 260 12.86 -16.75 28.20
N GLU A 261 12.76 -15.43 28.19
CA GLU A 261 13.62 -14.56 29.01
C GLU A 261 13.17 -14.48 30.47
N ASP A 262 11.87 -14.28 30.73
CA ASP A 262 11.35 -13.96 32.07
C ASP A 262 10.44 -15.08 32.63
N VAL A 263 10.62 -15.38 33.90
CA VAL A 263 9.83 -16.37 34.62
C VAL A 263 8.43 -15.86 34.99
N GLU A 264 8.17 -14.54 35.06
CA GLU A 264 6.82 -13.99 35.32
C GLU A 264 5.80 -14.52 34.30
N TYR A 265 6.16 -14.51 33.01
CA TYR A 265 5.31 -15.00 31.92
C TYR A 265 5.15 -16.53 31.90
N ARG A 266 6.08 -17.27 32.52
CA ARG A 266 6.03 -18.74 32.67
C ARG A 266 5.24 -19.21 33.90
N GLN A 267 4.77 -18.31 34.77
CA GLN A 267 4.00 -18.71 35.94
C GLN A 267 2.64 -19.29 35.55
N GLY A 268 2.21 -20.35 36.23
CA GLY A 268 0.87 -20.90 36.04
C GLY A 268 -0.19 -19.88 36.46
N LEU A 269 -1.22 -19.72 35.64
CA LEU A 269 -2.37 -18.87 35.97
C LEU A 269 -3.02 -19.32 37.30
N PRO A 270 -3.56 -18.39 38.11
CA PRO A 270 -4.30 -18.75 39.33
C PRO A 270 -5.41 -19.76 39.05
N MET A 271 -5.54 -20.80 39.88
CA MET A 271 -6.44 -21.94 39.64
C MET A 271 -7.92 -21.55 39.46
N ASP A 272 -8.30 -20.37 39.97
CA ASP A 272 -9.63 -19.79 39.97
C ASP A 272 -9.82 -18.64 38.95
N TYR A 273 -8.85 -18.39 38.06
CA TYR A 273 -8.89 -17.24 37.13
C TYR A 273 -10.16 -17.17 36.27
N LEU A 274 -10.74 -18.32 35.91
CA LEU A 274 -12.01 -18.40 35.16
C LEU A 274 -13.23 -17.88 35.94
N GLY A 275 -13.11 -17.66 37.25
CA GLY A 275 -14.14 -17.03 38.08
C GLY A 275 -14.13 -15.50 38.05
N TYR A 276 -13.05 -14.87 37.56
CA TYR A 276 -12.90 -13.40 37.58
C TYR A 276 -12.21 -12.80 36.34
N MET A 277 -11.72 -13.58 35.38
CA MET A 277 -11.16 -13.08 34.11
C MET A 277 -12.16 -13.17 32.96
N GLY A 278 -11.89 -12.43 31.88
CA GLY A 278 -12.74 -12.33 30.69
C GLY A 278 -13.42 -10.96 30.56
N VAL A 279 -14.33 -10.84 29.59
CA VAL A 279 -14.99 -9.57 29.19
C VAL A 279 -15.76 -8.87 30.35
N ALA A 280 -16.00 -9.58 31.45
CA ALA A 280 -16.67 -9.03 32.63
C ALA A 280 -15.78 -8.11 33.51
N ASN A 281 -14.44 -8.13 33.40
CA ASN A 281 -13.55 -7.58 34.46
C ASN A 281 -12.22 -6.93 33.96
N SER A 282 -12.23 -6.01 32.98
CA SER A 282 -10.99 -5.48 32.35
C SER A 282 -10.66 -4.00 32.61
N ASP A 283 -9.46 -3.66 33.11
CA ASP A 283 -8.84 -2.31 33.01
C ASP A 283 -7.29 -2.26 33.31
N ALA A 284 -6.54 -1.52 32.46
CA ALA A 284 -5.21 -0.85 32.61
C ALA A 284 -3.83 -1.58 32.87
N ARG A 285 -2.77 -1.15 32.13
CA ARG A 285 -1.30 -1.18 32.46
C ARG A 285 -0.46 -0.31 31.46
N ASP A 286 0.85 -0.07 31.68
CA ASP A 286 1.74 0.89 30.93
C ASP A 286 3.27 0.49 30.94
N ALA A 287 4.20 1.13 30.16
CA ALA A 287 5.61 0.64 29.88
C ALA A 287 6.81 1.67 29.73
N LEU A 288 8.01 1.26 29.20
CA LEU A 288 9.37 1.89 29.38
C LEU A 288 10.27 2.21 28.08
N LEU A 289 11.64 2.32 28.17
CA LEU A 289 12.59 3.16 27.34
C LEU A 289 13.73 2.45 26.46
N THR A 290 14.71 3.18 25.83
CA THR A 290 15.49 2.80 24.57
C THR A 290 16.92 3.40 24.23
N GLN A 291 17.68 2.81 23.22
CA GLN A 291 18.74 3.31 22.23
C GLN A 291 20.18 3.82 22.67
N SER A 292 21.29 4.09 21.90
CA SER A 292 21.86 4.19 20.46
C SER A 292 23.42 4.52 20.51
N GLU A 293 24.41 4.70 19.57
CA GLU A 293 24.88 4.55 18.11
C GLU A 293 26.38 5.14 18.04
N LYS A 294 27.34 5.29 17.05
CA LYS A 294 27.90 4.93 15.65
C LYS A 294 29.30 5.70 15.49
N ALA A 295 30.28 5.74 14.54
CA ALA A 295 30.79 5.22 13.20
C ALA A 295 32.38 5.46 13.10
N GLN A 296 33.26 5.75 12.08
CA GLN A 296 33.36 6.37 10.69
C GLN A 296 34.76 6.09 9.95
N ASN A 297 35.20 6.35 8.65
CA ASN A 297 34.73 6.87 7.30
C ASN A 297 35.71 6.76 6.04
N THR A 298 35.21 6.42 4.80
CA THR A 298 35.72 6.59 3.37
C THR A 298 34.73 6.10 2.23
N GLU A 299 34.16 6.96 1.37
CA GLU A 299 32.83 6.91 0.64
C GLU A 299 32.36 5.75 -0.31
N VAL A 300 31.11 5.23 -0.14
CA VAL A 300 30.19 4.47 -1.08
C VAL A 300 28.71 4.98 -0.94
N ARG A 301 27.63 4.31 -1.42
CA ARG A 301 26.20 4.60 -1.08
C ARG A 301 25.23 3.49 -1.53
N LEU A 302 24.09 3.27 -0.85
CA LEU A 302 22.98 2.43 -1.36
C LEU A 302 22.35 3.00 -2.66
N LEU A 303 21.91 2.12 -3.57
CA LEU A 303 21.32 2.49 -4.86
C LEU A 303 20.05 3.36 -4.68
N ARG A 304 19.09 2.86 -3.88
CA ARG A 304 17.85 3.53 -3.42
C ARG A 304 17.61 3.22 -1.93
N HIS A 305 16.73 3.94 -1.24
CA HIS A 305 16.46 3.71 0.19
C HIS A 305 15.77 2.34 0.40
N GLY A 306 14.76 2.04 -0.42
CA GLY A 306 14.03 0.77 -0.40
C GLY A 306 14.70 -0.37 -1.15
N VAL A 307 16.04 -0.41 -1.27
CA VAL A 307 16.73 -1.48 -2.03
C VAL A 307 16.86 -2.77 -1.25
N ILE A 308 17.05 -2.67 0.08
CA ILE A 308 17.35 -3.77 1.01
C ILE A 308 16.48 -3.73 2.27
N ARG A 309 16.35 -4.89 2.93
CA ARG A 309 15.87 -5.04 4.29
C ARG A 309 16.68 -6.08 5.04
N LEU A 310 17.19 -5.73 6.23
CA LEU A 310 17.83 -6.67 7.15
C LEU A 310 16.75 -7.30 8.04
N CYS A 311 16.82 -8.61 8.21
CA CYS A 311 15.94 -9.45 9.03
C CYS A 311 16.80 -10.37 9.90
N ASN A 312 16.32 -10.72 11.10
CA ASN A 312 16.93 -11.78 11.92
C ASN A 312 15.97 -12.97 11.94
N GLU A 313 16.47 -14.16 11.62
CA GLU A 313 15.67 -15.38 11.44
C GLU A 313 16.36 -16.57 12.15
N GLU A 314 15.65 -17.68 12.37
CA GLU A 314 16.18 -18.86 13.08
C GLU A 314 17.46 -19.43 12.45
N ALA A 315 17.66 -19.21 11.14
CA ALA A 315 18.83 -19.65 10.39
C ALA A 315 20.02 -18.67 10.43
N GLY A 316 19.81 -17.41 10.82
CA GLY A 316 20.83 -16.36 10.77
C GLY A 316 20.28 -14.98 10.40
N VAL A 317 21.18 -14.02 10.20
CA VAL A 317 20.82 -12.66 9.76
C VAL A 317 20.72 -12.61 8.25
N MET A 318 19.53 -12.26 7.73
CA MET A 318 19.20 -12.29 6.31
C MET A 318 19.03 -10.87 5.75
N LEU A 319 19.81 -10.54 4.72
CA LEU A 319 19.68 -9.30 3.96
C LEU A 319 18.89 -9.55 2.67
N TYR A 320 17.59 -9.28 2.73
CA TYR A 320 16.72 -9.29 1.55
C TYR A 320 16.98 -8.09 0.64
N TYR A 321 16.95 -8.29 -0.67
CA TYR A 321 17.15 -7.24 -1.67
C TYR A 321 16.17 -7.33 -2.84
N THR A 322 16.04 -6.22 -3.57
CA THR A 322 15.01 -6.02 -4.61
C THR A 322 15.58 -5.76 -6.01
N THR A 323 16.90 -5.88 -6.19
CA THR A 323 17.59 -5.63 -7.48
C THR A 323 17.38 -6.76 -8.50
N GLU A 324 17.18 -8.00 -8.04
CA GLU A 324 16.93 -9.19 -8.86
C GLU A 324 15.44 -9.57 -8.97
N ASN A 325 14.52 -8.71 -8.50
CA ASN A 325 13.08 -9.00 -8.51
C ASN A 325 12.46 -8.87 -9.91
N SER A 326 11.52 -9.76 -10.23
CA SER A 326 10.73 -9.66 -11.44
C SER A 326 9.74 -8.49 -11.42
N ARG A 327 9.36 -8.02 -12.62
CA ARG A 327 8.22 -7.09 -12.83
C ARG A 327 6.86 -7.76 -12.60
N VAL A 328 6.81 -9.10 -12.63
CA VAL A 328 5.63 -9.91 -12.30
C VAL A 328 5.65 -10.24 -10.81
N TYR A 329 4.56 -9.93 -10.10
CA TYR A 329 4.43 -10.17 -8.66
C TYR A 329 4.65 -11.64 -8.30
N HIS A 330 5.57 -11.89 -7.35
CA HIS A 330 5.93 -13.22 -6.83
C HIS A 330 6.26 -14.28 -7.89
N LYS A 331 6.71 -13.88 -9.09
CA LYS A 331 7.27 -14.81 -10.10
C LYS A 331 8.61 -15.41 -9.67
N GLU A 332 9.34 -14.71 -8.82
CA GLU A 332 10.66 -15.07 -8.32
C GLU A 332 10.57 -15.27 -6.81
N GLU A 333 11.20 -16.33 -6.30
CA GLU A 333 11.39 -16.52 -4.85
C GLU A 333 12.20 -15.37 -4.24
N PRO A 334 11.98 -15.02 -2.95
CA PRO A 334 12.69 -13.94 -2.25
C PRO A 334 14.21 -14.04 -2.39
N LYS A 335 14.85 -12.93 -2.78
CA LYS A 335 16.30 -12.85 -2.95
C LYS A 335 16.93 -12.29 -1.68
N PHE A 336 17.85 -13.04 -1.08
CA PHE A 336 18.57 -12.66 0.13
C PHE A 336 20.06 -13.02 0.05
N LEU A 337 20.84 -12.41 0.93
CA LEU A 337 22.17 -12.86 1.34
C LEU A 337 22.07 -13.28 2.81
N GLU A 338 22.65 -14.41 3.17
CA GLU A 338 23.02 -14.66 4.56
C GLU A 338 24.20 -13.75 4.90
N ILE A 339 24.13 -13.10 6.06
CA ILE A 339 25.07 -12.08 6.50
C ILE A 339 25.60 -12.48 7.89
N ASP A 340 26.91 -12.42 8.08
CA ASP A 340 27.50 -12.57 9.40
C ASP A 340 27.04 -11.42 10.32
N PRO A 341 26.62 -11.69 11.57
CA PRO A 341 26.26 -10.66 12.55
C PRO A 341 27.25 -9.49 12.64
N GLU A 342 28.54 -9.68 12.39
CA GLU A 342 29.56 -8.61 12.40
C GLU A 342 29.31 -7.49 11.36
N TYR A 343 28.49 -7.73 10.33
CA TYR A 343 28.12 -6.73 9.30
C TYR A 343 26.78 -6.04 9.57
N THR A 344 26.06 -6.40 10.63
CA THR A 344 24.72 -5.86 10.98
C THR A 344 24.74 -4.33 11.09
N ASP A 345 25.57 -3.80 11.99
CA ASP A 345 25.74 -2.35 12.23
C ASP A 345 26.17 -1.62 10.95
N SER A 346 26.89 -2.29 10.05
CA SER A 346 27.36 -1.74 8.78
C SER A 346 26.24 -1.56 7.76
N ILE A 347 25.29 -2.48 7.73
CA ILE A 347 24.09 -2.40 6.91
C ILE A 347 23.12 -1.35 7.49
N GLU A 348 22.95 -1.28 8.81
CA GLU A 348 22.15 -0.23 9.45
C GLU A 348 22.76 1.17 9.27
N PHE A 349 24.09 1.27 9.31
CA PHE A 349 24.82 2.51 9.02
C PHE A 349 24.62 2.96 7.57
N LEU A 350 24.66 2.04 6.59
CA LEU A 350 24.35 2.33 5.19
C LEU A 350 22.90 2.78 4.98
N LEU A 351 21.94 2.09 5.60
CA LEU A 351 20.52 2.42 5.56
C LEU A 351 20.24 3.81 6.11
N SER A 352 20.71 4.09 7.34
CA SER A 352 20.48 5.37 8.02
C SER A 352 21.19 6.58 7.40
N SER A 353 22.16 6.34 6.51
CA SER A 353 22.93 7.41 5.85
C SER A 353 22.40 7.83 4.48
N TYR A 354 21.57 7.02 3.81
CA TYR A 354 21.00 7.36 2.51
C TYR A 354 20.19 8.68 2.57
N PRO A 355 20.29 9.61 1.58
CA PRO A 355 20.95 9.50 0.27
C PRO A 355 22.39 10.03 0.23
N ASN A 356 23.05 10.17 1.38
CA ASN A 356 24.44 10.65 1.43
C ASN A 356 25.41 9.53 1.03
N HIS A 357 26.58 9.90 0.49
CA HIS A 357 27.65 8.93 0.30
C HIS A 357 28.38 8.69 1.63
N VAL A 358 28.44 7.43 2.02
CA VAL A 358 29.15 6.86 3.17
C VAL A 358 29.54 5.41 2.85
N SER A 359 30.43 4.71 3.54
CA SER A 359 31.82 5.12 3.58
C SER A 359 32.79 3.97 3.91
N VAL A 360 32.67 2.75 3.35
CA VAL A 360 33.66 1.63 3.46
C VAL A 360 34.34 1.53 4.83
N ASN A 361 35.46 2.22 5.07
CA ASN A 361 36.10 2.34 6.39
C ASN A 361 35.15 2.82 7.54
N THR A 362 34.03 3.53 7.26
CA THR A 362 32.93 3.84 8.22
C THR A 362 32.21 2.61 8.67
N LEU A 363 32.01 1.64 7.77
CA LEU A 363 31.21 0.45 8.01
C LEU A 363 31.78 -0.14 9.31
N PRO A 364 31.03 -0.15 10.44
CA PRO A 364 31.45 -0.83 11.65
C PRO A 364 31.49 -2.36 11.42
N CYS A 365 32.52 -2.80 10.69
CA CYS A 365 33.15 -4.12 10.80
C CYS A 365 34.48 -3.93 11.56
N GLU A 366 35.18 -5.01 11.93
CA GLU A 366 36.43 -4.92 12.69
C GLU A 366 37.62 -4.45 11.84
N THR A 367 37.89 -5.14 10.73
CA THR A 367 39.09 -4.94 9.89
C THR A 367 38.82 -4.08 8.65
N LEU A 368 39.86 -3.69 7.93
CA LEU A 368 39.71 -3.04 6.62
C LEU A 368 39.30 -4.02 5.52
N GLU A 369 39.63 -5.30 5.67
CA GLU A 369 39.35 -6.34 4.67
C GLU A 369 37.84 -6.63 4.62
N ASP A 370 37.20 -6.89 5.76
CA ASP A 370 35.76 -7.14 5.86
C ASP A 370 34.92 -5.97 5.32
N LYS A 371 35.35 -4.72 5.57
CA LYS A 371 34.70 -3.52 5.05
C LYS A 371 34.76 -3.44 3.52
N ILE A 372 35.86 -3.89 2.92
CA ILE A 372 36.02 -3.99 1.46
C ILE A 372 35.22 -5.17 0.92
N SER A 373 35.23 -6.33 1.58
CA SER A 373 34.47 -7.52 1.21
C SER A 373 32.96 -7.26 1.21
N LEU A 374 32.41 -6.70 2.29
CA LEU A 374 31.01 -6.29 2.41
C LEU A 374 30.64 -5.25 1.34
N ALA A 375 31.47 -4.22 1.14
CA ALA A 375 31.22 -3.21 0.11
C ALA A 375 31.26 -3.79 -1.31
N THR A 376 32.10 -4.80 -1.57
CA THR A 376 32.21 -5.47 -2.87
C THR A 376 31.00 -6.37 -3.12
N LEU A 377 30.64 -7.23 -2.16
CA LEU A 377 29.47 -8.11 -2.22
C LEU A 377 28.17 -7.33 -2.51
N LEU A 378 27.96 -6.21 -1.80
CA LEU A 378 26.80 -5.36 -2.02
C LEU A 378 26.88 -4.56 -3.34
N PHE A 379 28.08 -4.26 -3.86
CA PHE A 379 28.23 -3.64 -5.17
C PHE A 379 27.94 -4.62 -6.32
N GLU A 380 28.44 -5.87 -6.23
CA GLU A 380 28.18 -6.93 -7.21
C GLU A 380 26.69 -7.29 -7.31
N LYS A 381 25.95 -7.23 -6.19
CA LYS A 381 24.48 -7.37 -6.16
C LYS A 381 23.70 -6.11 -6.59
N GLY A 382 24.38 -5.05 -7.00
CA GLY A 382 23.78 -3.77 -7.40
C GLY A 382 23.10 -3.01 -6.24
N ILE A 383 23.33 -3.43 -5.00
CA ILE A 383 22.77 -2.81 -3.79
C ILE A 383 23.49 -1.49 -3.48
N LEU A 384 24.81 -1.45 -3.71
CA LEU A 384 25.64 -0.24 -3.61
C LEU A 384 25.93 0.39 -4.99
N THR A 385 26.22 1.68 -4.95
CA THR A 385 26.79 2.46 -6.05
C THR A 385 27.90 3.37 -5.53
N THR A 386 28.84 3.75 -6.39
CA THR A 386 30.05 4.51 -5.99
C THR A 386 29.96 5.97 -6.44
N LYS A 387 30.49 6.88 -5.60
CA LYS A 387 30.48 8.33 -5.84
C LYS A 387 31.20 8.77 -7.14
N LYS A 388 32.08 7.91 -7.64
CA LYS A 388 32.74 7.98 -8.94
C LYS A 388 32.71 6.57 -9.57
N PRO A 389 32.68 6.42 -10.90
CA PRO A 389 32.89 5.13 -11.55
C PRO A 389 34.19 4.47 -11.06
N LEU A 390 34.14 3.17 -10.72
CA LEU A 390 35.34 2.40 -10.36
C LEU A 390 36.25 2.11 -11.55
N VAL A 391 35.70 2.21 -12.77
CA VAL A 391 36.42 2.08 -14.04
C VAL A 391 36.20 3.37 -14.83
N GLN A 392 37.30 3.96 -15.35
CA GLN A 392 37.21 4.99 -16.37
C GLN A 392 37.03 4.31 -17.74
N VAL A 393 36.05 4.80 -18.50
CA VAL A 393 35.75 4.36 -19.88
C VAL A 393 36.52 5.25 -20.87
#